data_AF-A0A7C5ZHX5-F1
#
_entry.id   AF-A0A7C5ZHX5-F1
#
_cell.length_a   1.000
_cell.length_b   1.000
_cell.length_c   1.000
_cell.angle_alpha   90.00
_cell.angle_beta   90.00
_cell.angle_gamma   90.00
#
_symmetry.space_group_name_H-M   'P 1'
#
loop_
_entity.id
_entity.type
_entity.pdbx_description
1 polymer ?
#
loop_
_entity_poly.entity_id
_entity_poly.type
_entity_poly.pdbx_seq_one_letter_code
_entity_poly.pdbx_strand_id
1 'polypeptide(L)'
;IRVSRGQVVSLERIVEGCRAYLAVAGGIDVPMILGGRGTDVRGGFGGLGGRALRKGDEVPIGRAGAGAPAGSRINAAAIVRYSNQPILRVLPGPHAEEFDRFIEEVDFRVAAQSDRTGARLIGPELARRESVERLSFAVAPGAVQVPPGGQPIVLLADAPTIGGYPVIAHVITADLPLVAQLRPGDTMRFRLVTLPEAHQALREQMRAVSVVRQRLRL
;
A
#
# COMPACT_ATOMS: atom_id res chain seq x y z
N ILE A 1 -10.25 -11.09 -18.93
CA ILE A 1 -11.66 -11.10 -19.42
C ILE A 1 -11.64 -10.54 -20.83
N ARG A 2 -12.40 -11.10 -21.78
CA ARG A 2 -12.56 -10.50 -23.12
C ARG A 2 -13.70 -9.48 -23.06
N VAL A 3 -13.47 -8.31 -23.62
CA VAL A 3 -14.45 -7.22 -23.68
C VAL A 3 -14.59 -6.80 -25.14
N SER A 4 -15.83 -6.77 -25.63
CA SER A 4 -16.13 -6.35 -27.01
C SER A 4 -16.41 -4.85 -27.08
N ARG A 5 -16.28 -4.25 -28.27
CA ARG A 5 -16.67 -2.85 -28.49
C ARG A 5 -18.14 -2.65 -28.11
N GLY A 6 -18.44 -1.60 -27.36
CA GLY A 6 -19.79 -1.29 -26.87
C GLY A 6 -20.20 -2.05 -25.60
N GLN A 7 -19.40 -3.01 -25.13
CA GLN A 7 -19.67 -3.70 -23.87
C GLN A 7 -19.31 -2.82 -22.68
N VAL A 8 -20.18 -2.84 -21.67
CA VAL A 8 -19.95 -2.16 -20.38
C VAL A 8 -19.42 -3.15 -19.36
N VAL A 9 -18.38 -2.74 -18.63
CA VAL A 9 -17.84 -3.47 -17.48
C VAL A 9 -18.03 -2.61 -16.24
N SER A 10 -18.79 -3.12 -15.27
CA SER A 10 -19.03 -2.46 -13.99
C SER A 10 -18.32 -3.21 -12.86
N LEU A 11 -17.58 -2.45 -12.04
CA LEU A 11 -17.15 -2.88 -10.72
C LEU A 11 -18.12 -2.26 -9.72
N GLU A 12 -18.88 -3.10 -9.02
CA GLU A 12 -19.86 -2.63 -8.05
C GLU A 12 -19.19 -2.35 -6.70
N ARG A 13 -19.62 -3.04 -5.65
CA ARG A 13 -19.12 -2.85 -4.30
C ARG A 13 -17.90 -3.74 -4.05
N ILE A 14 -16.87 -3.17 -3.42
CA ILE A 14 -15.79 -3.97 -2.87
C ILE A 14 -16.34 -4.72 -1.64
N VAL A 15 -16.31 -6.05 -1.64
CA VAL A 15 -16.80 -6.87 -0.52
C VAL A 15 -15.73 -6.98 0.56
N GLU A 16 -14.51 -7.34 0.18
CA GLU A 16 -13.34 -7.48 1.05
C GLU A 16 -12.20 -6.57 0.59
N GLY A 17 -11.47 -5.96 1.54
CA GLY A 17 -10.35 -5.06 1.25
C GLY A 17 -10.79 -3.67 0.75
N CYS A 18 -9.88 -2.71 0.60
CA CYS A 18 -10.20 -1.32 0.28
C CYS A 18 -10.04 -0.96 -1.21
N ARG A 19 -9.23 -1.73 -1.96
CA ARG A 19 -8.76 -1.32 -3.29
C ARG A 19 -8.84 -2.45 -4.29
N ALA A 20 -9.32 -2.15 -5.50
CA ALA A 20 -9.30 -3.04 -6.65
C ALA A 20 -8.47 -2.42 -7.78
N TYR A 21 -7.91 -3.27 -8.64
CA TYR A 21 -7.11 -2.85 -9.78
C TYR A 21 -7.76 -3.37 -11.07
N LEU A 22 -7.99 -2.46 -12.03
CA LEU A 22 -8.40 -2.78 -13.38
C LEU A 22 -7.21 -2.58 -14.31
N ALA A 23 -6.82 -3.64 -15.01
CA ALA A 23 -5.80 -3.58 -16.04
C ALA A 23 -6.42 -3.94 -17.40
N VAL A 24 -5.99 -3.25 -18.44
CA VAL A 24 -6.39 -3.49 -19.83
C VAL A 24 -5.18 -3.94 -20.64
N ALA A 25 -5.42 -4.81 -21.64
CA ALA A 25 -4.37 -5.22 -22.56
C ALA A 25 -3.86 -4.00 -23.34
N GLY A 26 -2.54 -3.86 -23.47
CA GLY A 26 -1.89 -2.65 -24.01
C GLY A 26 -1.60 -1.56 -22.98
N GLY A 27 -2.20 -1.64 -21.79
CA GLY A 27 -2.02 -0.66 -20.73
C GLY A 27 -2.74 0.66 -20.98
N ILE A 28 -2.69 1.56 -19.99
CA ILE A 28 -3.24 2.91 -20.09
C ILE A 28 -2.18 3.82 -20.73
N ASP A 29 -2.54 4.46 -21.84
CA ASP A 29 -1.62 5.26 -22.66
C ASP A 29 -1.65 6.74 -22.31
N VAL A 30 -1.18 7.04 -21.11
CA VAL A 30 -0.99 8.41 -20.62
C VAL A 30 0.49 8.80 -20.69
N PRO A 31 0.82 10.12 -20.71
CA PRO A 31 2.20 10.57 -20.75
C PRO A 31 3.05 10.00 -19.60
N MET A 32 4.31 9.68 -19.91
CA MET A 32 5.28 9.30 -18.89
C MET A 32 5.87 10.57 -18.27
N ILE A 33 5.72 10.72 -16.96
CA ILE A 33 6.24 11.85 -16.18
C ILE A 33 7.21 11.28 -15.15
N LEU A 34 8.44 11.82 -15.13
CA LEU A 34 9.51 11.38 -14.21
C LEU A 34 9.76 9.85 -14.24
N GLY A 35 9.68 9.24 -15.43
CA GLY A 35 9.91 7.80 -15.61
C GLY A 35 8.71 6.90 -15.26
N GLY A 36 7.56 7.46 -14.87
CA GLY A 36 6.37 6.69 -14.50
C GLY A 36 5.07 7.22 -15.11
N ARG A 37 3.99 6.46 -14.92
CA ARG A 37 2.61 6.83 -15.32
C ARG A 37 1.64 6.92 -14.12
N GLY A 38 2.18 6.87 -12.90
CA GLY A 38 1.40 7.05 -11.68
C GLY A 38 0.82 8.47 -11.60
N THR A 39 -0.26 8.62 -10.86
CA THR A 39 -0.87 9.92 -10.57
C THR A 39 -0.46 10.38 -9.19
N ASP A 40 0.16 11.55 -9.11
CA ASP A 40 0.27 12.29 -7.86
C ASP A 40 -0.92 13.26 -7.79
N VAL A 41 -1.93 12.89 -7.00
CA VAL A 41 -3.16 13.69 -6.87
C VAL A 41 -2.91 14.97 -6.10
N ARG A 42 -1.94 14.99 -5.17
CA ARG A 42 -1.63 16.17 -4.36
C ARG A 42 -0.80 17.17 -5.15
N GLY A 43 0.20 16.67 -5.87
CA GLY A 43 1.03 17.46 -6.77
C GLY A 43 0.32 17.85 -8.07
N GLY A 44 -0.78 17.18 -8.42
CA GLY A 44 -1.57 17.50 -9.60
C GLY A 44 -0.90 17.10 -10.92
N PHE A 45 -0.11 16.02 -10.94
CA PHE A 45 0.60 15.58 -12.16
C PHE A 45 0.58 14.06 -12.36
N GLY A 46 0.93 13.63 -13.58
CA GLY A 46 0.91 12.23 -13.99
C GLY A 46 -0.50 11.67 -14.20
N GLY A 47 -0.60 10.43 -14.68
CA GLY A 47 -1.88 9.81 -15.05
C GLY A 47 -2.70 10.63 -16.05
N LEU A 48 -4.02 10.63 -15.88
CA LEU A 48 -4.93 11.44 -16.69
C LEU A 48 -5.12 12.83 -16.06
N GLY A 49 -4.28 13.79 -16.45
CA GLY A 49 -4.39 15.19 -16.03
C GLY A 49 -4.14 15.42 -14.53
N GLY A 50 -3.37 14.56 -13.86
CA GLY A 50 -2.95 14.79 -12.47
C GLY A 50 -4.04 14.62 -11.41
N ARG A 51 -5.15 13.95 -11.74
CA ARG A 51 -6.33 13.84 -10.87
C ARG A 51 -6.99 12.47 -10.91
N ALA A 52 -7.90 12.24 -9.98
CA ALA A 52 -8.83 11.12 -10.07
C ALA A 52 -9.70 11.22 -11.33
N LEU A 53 -10.08 10.05 -11.87
CA LEU A 53 -11.03 9.95 -12.99
C LEU A 53 -12.39 10.53 -12.62
N ARG A 54 -13.08 11.09 -13.61
CA ARG A 54 -14.39 11.70 -13.50
C ARG A 54 -15.33 11.13 -14.55
N LYS A 55 -16.63 11.26 -14.31
CA LYS A 55 -17.66 10.87 -15.28
C LYS A 55 -17.40 11.61 -16.61
N GLY A 56 -17.38 10.84 -17.70
CA GLY A 56 -17.14 11.37 -19.05
C GLY A 56 -15.67 11.42 -19.47
N ASP A 57 -14.72 11.07 -18.59
CA ASP A 57 -13.32 10.93 -19.00
C ASP A 57 -13.17 9.77 -20.00
N GLU A 58 -12.42 10.03 -21.07
CA GLU A 58 -11.94 9.00 -22.00
C GLU A 58 -10.48 8.69 -21.67
N VAL A 59 -10.20 7.42 -21.37
CA VAL A 59 -8.85 6.96 -21.01
C VAL A 59 -8.24 6.26 -22.22
N PRO A 60 -7.16 6.80 -22.83
CA PRO A 60 -6.51 6.16 -23.96
C PRO A 60 -5.87 4.83 -23.54
N ILE A 61 -5.95 3.84 -24.44
CA ILE A 61 -5.40 2.49 -24.24
C ILE A 61 -4.29 2.28 -25.26
N GLY A 62 -3.17 1.73 -24.80
CA GLY A 62 -2.03 1.42 -25.66
C GLY A 62 -2.32 0.27 -26.62
N ARG A 63 -1.43 0.05 -27.58
CA ARG A 63 -1.53 -1.12 -28.47
C ARG A 63 -1.23 -2.39 -27.69
N ALA A 64 -2.17 -3.33 -27.69
CA ALA A 64 -1.97 -4.63 -27.09
C ALA A 64 -0.94 -5.44 -27.90
N GLY A 65 0.14 -5.88 -27.24
CA GLY A 65 1.10 -6.85 -27.80
C GLY A 65 0.59 -8.29 -27.71
N ALA A 66 1.47 -9.25 -27.98
CA ALA A 66 1.21 -10.69 -27.82
C ALA A 66 1.11 -11.06 -26.32
N GLY A 67 0.00 -10.73 -25.68
CA GLY A 67 -0.28 -11.08 -24.28
C GLY A 67 -0.83 -12.49 -24.10
N ALA A 68 -1.17 -12.83 -22.85
CA ALA A 68 -1.89 -14.06 -22.53
C ALA A 68 -3.21 -14.16 -23.33
N PRO A 69 -3.61 -15.37 -23.77
CA PRO A 69 -4.90 -15.59 -24.40
C PRO A 69 -6.07 -15.08 -23.56
N ALA A 70 -7.12 -14.62 -24.23
CA ALA A 70 -8.35 -14.24 -23.55
C ALA A 70 -8.89 -15.41 -22.71
N GLY A 71 -9.17 -15.17 -21.43
CA GLY A 71 -9.64 -16.20 -20.51
C GLY A 71 -8.53 -16.82 -19.66
N SER A 72 -7.26 -16.49 -19.89
CA SER A 72 -6.18 -16.81 -18.95
C SER A 72 -6.49 -16.31 -17.54
N ARG A 73 -6.22 -17.16 -16.55
CA ARG A 73 -6.42 -16.88 -15.13
C ARG A 73 -5.14 -17.19 -14.36
N ILE A 74 -4.90 -16.41 -13.31
CA ILE A 74 -3.89 -16.75 -12.31
C ILE A 74 -4.42 -17.87 -11.42
N ASN A 75 -3.51 -18.69 -10.88
CA ASN A 75 -3.89 -19.72 -9.91
C ASN A 75 -4.47 -19.01 -8.67
N ALA A 76 -5.64 -19.45 -8.19
CA ALA A 76 -6.26 -18.92 -6.99
C ALA A 76 -5.34 -18.99 -5.77
N ALA A 77 -4.48 -20.02 -5.69
CA ALA A 77 -3.49 -20.14 -4.62
C ALA A 77 -2.39 -19.06 -4.67
N ALA A 78 -2.18 -18.41 -5.82
CA ALA A 78 -1.24 -17.30 -5.96
C ALA A 78 -1.89 -15.93 -5.68
N ILE A 79 -3.19 -15.89 -5.39
CA ILE A 79 -3.91 -14.66 -5.05
C ILE A 79 -3.74 -14.43 -3.55
N VAL A 80 -3.17 -13.28 -3.19
CA VAL A 80 -3.09 -12.84 -1.79
C VAL A 80 -4.50 -12.69 -1.25
N ARG A 81 -4.81 -13.40 -0.15
CA ARG A 81 -6.06 -13.22 0.59
C ARG A 81 -5.87 -12.11 1.60
N TYR A 82 -6.64 -11.05 1.45
CA TYR A 82 -6.64 -9.95 2.40
C TYR A 82 -7.56 -10.30 3.58
N SER A 83 -7.17 -9.82 4.76
CA SER A 83 -7.94 -9.93 5.99
C SER A 83 -8.29 -8.51 6.45
N ASN A 84 -9.42 -8.36 7.12
CA ASN A 84 -9.76 -7.13 7.86
C ASN A 84 -9.10 -7.04 9.24
N GLN A 85 -8.28 -8.04 9.58
CA GLN A 85 -7.53 -8.16 10.83
C GLN A 85 -6.13 -8.79 10.60
N PRO A 86 -5.29 -8.24 9.69
CA PRO A 86 -3.99 -8.82 9.42
C PRO A 86 -3.03 -8.63 10.59
N ILE A 87 -2.05 -9.53 10.69
CA ILE A 87 -0.85 -9.33 11.49
C ILE A 87 0.25 -8.85 10.54
N LEU A 88 0.74 -7.64 10.75
CA LEU A 88 1.79 -7.01 9.96
C LEU A 88 3.16 -7.26 10.56
N ARG A 89 4.08 -7.77 9.76
CA ARG A 89 5.48 -7.94 10.15
C ARG A 89 6.22 -6.61 10.13
N VAL A 90 6.96 -6.33 11.20
CA VAL A 90 7.71 -5.10 11.37
C VAL A 90 9.15 -5.36 11.82
N LEU A 91 10.04 -4.47 11.42
CA LEU A 91 11.35 -4.29 12.04
C LEU A 91 11.27 -3.16 13.08
N PRO A 92 12.09 -3.18 14.15
CA PRO A 92 12.16 -2.06 15.08
C PRO A 92 12.63 -0.80 14.34
N GLY A 93 12.00 0.33 14.63
CA GLY A 93 12.36 1.62 14.08
C GLY A 93 13.55 2.22 14.84
N PRO A 94 14.20 3.25 14.27
CA PRO A 94 15.36 3.88 14.91
C PRO A 94 15.05 4.55 16.25
N HIS A 95 13.76 4.81 16.55
CA HIS A 95 13.32 5.46 17.77
C HIS A 95 12.49 4.54 18.67
N ALA A 96 12.56 3.21 18.47
CA ALA A 96 11.74 2.24 19.20
C ALA A 96 11.92 2.35 20.73
N GLU A 97 13.17 2.46 21.17
CA GLU A 97 13.55 2.51 22.59
C GLU A 97 13.10 3.79 23.31
N GLU A 98 12.68 4.82 22.56
CA GLU A 98 12.23 6.08 23.14
C GLU A 98 10.80 6.03 23.67
N PHE A 99 10.07 4.95 23.39
CA PHE A 99 8.69 4.78 23.84
C PHE A 99 8.61 3.92 25.10
N ASP A 100 7.58 4.16 25.90
CA ASP A 100 7.26 3.41 27.10
C ASP A 100 7.00 1.92 26.83
N ARG A 101 6.47 1.61 25.64
CA ARG A 101 6.20 0.26 25.14
C ARG A 101 6.36 0.15 23.63
N PHE A 102 6.52 -1.07 23.16
CA PHE A 102 6.47 -1.39 21.74
C PHE A 102 5.03 -1.68 21.27
N ILE A 103 4.83 -1.74 19.95
CA ILE A 103 3.50 -1.87 19.30
C ILE A 103 3.07 -3.32 19.03
N GLU A 104 3.86 -4.31 19.45
CA GLU A 104 3.57 -5.72 19.20
C GLU A 104 2.39 -6.21 20.03
N GLU A 105 1.66 -7.21 19.51
CA GLU A 105 0.55 -7.89 20.19
C GLU A 105 -0.64 -7.02 20.63
N VAL A 106 -0.64 -5.75 20.25
CA VAL A 106 -1.73 -4.79 20.53
C VAL A 106 -2.61 -4.60 19.29
N ASP A 107 -3.92 -4.61 19.49
CA ASP A 107 -4.89 -4.31 18.43
C ASP A 107 -4.95 -2.81 18.15
N PHE A 108 -4.79 -2.46 16.87
CA PHE A 108 -4.98 -1.12 16.35
C PHE A 108 -6.14 -1.10 15.37
N ARG A 109 -7.04 -0.13 15.50
CA ARG A 109 -8.14 0.11 14.57
C ARG A 109 -7.75 1.17 13.54
N VAL A 110 -8.05 0.95 12.28
CA VAL A 110 -7.82 1.95 11.22
C VAL A 110 -8.84 3.07 11.33
N ALA A 111 -8.34 4.30 11.36
CA ALA A 111 -9.14 5.52 11.51
C ALA A 111 -9.74 5.98 10.17
N ALA A 112 -10.84 6.74 10.24
CA ALA A 112 -11.56 7.26 9.07
C ALA A 112 -10.73 8.20 8.19
N GLN A 113 -9.81 8.95 8.80
CA GLN A 113 -8.92 9.91 8.15
C GLN A 113 -7.67 9.27 7.49
N SER A 114 -7.73 7.97 7.19
CA SER A 114 -6.68 7.23 6.50
C SER A 114 -6.80 7.40 4.98
N ASP A 115 -5.68 7.61 4.30
CA ASP A 115 -5.66 7.88 2.86
C ASP A 115 -4.45 7.20 2.17
N ARG A 116 -4.04 7.69 1.00
CA ARG A 116 -2.87 7.16 0.27
C ARG A 116 -1.52 7.58 0.86
N THR A 117 -1.50 8.58 1.76
CA THR A 117 -0.30 9.06 2.44
C THR A 117 -0.04 8.26 3.70
N GLY A 118 -1.08 7.86 4.43
CA GLY A 118 -0.89 6.96 5.56
C GLY A 118 -2.16 6.34 6.12
N ALA A 119 -2.00 5.15 6.68
CA ALA A 119 -3.02 4.50 7.51
C ALA A 119 -2.86 5.00 8.94
N ARG A 120 -3.85 5.74 9.44
CA ARG A 120 -3.85 6.30 10.79
C ARG A 120 -4.53 5.32 11.73
N LEU A 121 -3.91 5.08 12.87
CA LEU A 121 -4.30 4.02 13.77
C LEU A 121 -4.86 4.60 15.06
N ILE A 122 -5.85 3.89 15.62
CA ILE A 122 -6.43 4.17 16.91
C ILE A 122 -6.17 2.95 17.79
N GLY A 123 -5.43 3.15 18.87
CA GLY A 123 -5.12 2.12 19.85
C GLY A 123 -4.60 2.74 21.14
N PRO A 124 -3.94 1.93 22.00
CA PRO A 124 -3.29 2.44 23.20
C PRO A 124 -2.26 3.53 22.85
N GLU A 125 -2.31 4.65 23.57
CA GLU A 125 -1.41 5.78 23.34
C GLU A 125 0.04 5.41 23.65
N LEU A 126 0.95 5.70 22.74
CA LEU A 126 2.38 5.47 22.94
C LEU A 126 3.01 6.74 23.50
N ALA A 127 3.49 6.67 24.74
CA ALA A 127 4.14 7.79 25.40
C ALA A 127 5.65 7.76 25.12
N ARG A 128 6.22 8.90 24.74
CA ARG A 128 7.68 9.04 24.70
C ARG A 128 8.21 9.15 26.13
N ARG A 129 9.29 8.44 26.41
CA ARG A 129 10.04 8.55 27.68
C ARG A 129 10.65 9.93 27.84
N GLU A 130 11.10 10.52 26.73
CA GLU A 130 11.66 11.86 26.69
C GLU A 130 11.09 12.66 25.50
N SER A 131 10.68 13.90 25.76
CA SER A 131 10.18 14.81 24.72
C SER A 131 11.30 15.71 24.22
N VAL A 132 12.13 15.18 23.33
CA VAL A 132 13.18 15.97 22.64
C VAL A 132 12.63 16.47 21.31
N GLU A 133 12.84 17.77 21.02
CA GLU A 133 12.65 18.35 19.68
C GLU A 133 13.52 17.61 18.66
N ARG A 134 12.96 17.30 17.49
CA ARG A 134 13.70 16.62 16.44
C ARG A 134 13.79 17.44 15.17
N LEU A 135 14.96 17.38 14.58
CA LEU A 135 15.14 17.72 13.18
C LEU A 135 14.39 16.74 12.30
N SER A 136 13.85 17.24 11.21
CA SER A 136 13.21 16.41 10.20
C SER A 136 14.22 15.46 9.57
N PHE A 137 13.82 14.23 9.29
CA PHE A 137 14.66 13.19 8.71
C PHE A 137 13.94 12.47 7.57
N ALA A 138 14.70 11.73 6.77
CA ALA A 138 14.17 10.96 5.65
C ALA A 138 13.28 9.82 6.14
N VAL A 139 12.11 9.68 5.52
CA VAL A 139 11.16 8.61 5.80
C VAL A 139 10.75 7.92 4.50
N ALA A 140 10.29 6.68 4.63
CA ALA A 140 9.88 5.85 3.51
C ALA A 140 8.52 5.18 3.80
N PRO A 141 7.78 4.75 2.76
CA PRO A 141 6.59 3.93 2.93
C PRO A 141 6.88 2.71 3.82
N GLY A 142 6.00 2.45 4.78
CA GLY A 142 6.16 1.43 5.81
C GLY A 142 6.67 1.95 7.14
N ALA A 143 7.28 3.14 7.21
CA ALA A 143 7.61 3.77 8.48
C ALA A 143 6.35 3.97 9.31
N VAL A 144 6.41 3.56 10.58
CA VAL A 144 5.34 3.73 11.57
C VAL A 144 5.71 4.93 12.44
N GLN A 145 5.14 6.09 12.11
CA GLN A 145 5.37 7.32 12.84
C GLN A 145 4.40 7.46 14.01
N VAL A 146 4.88 8.04 15.13
CA VAL A 146 4.05 8.34 16.30
C VAL A 146 4.08 9.84 16.57
N PRO A 147 3.02 10.60 16.22
CA PRO A 147 2.89 12.01 16.58
C PRO A 147 2.73 12.23 18.10
N PRO A 148 2.75 13.49 18.60
CA PRO A 148 2.61 13.79 20.03
C PRO A 148 1.36 13.21 20.71
N GLY A 149 0.28 12.98 19.97
CA GLY A 149 -0.94 12.34 20.50
C GLY A 149 -0.84 10.82 20.69
N GLY A 150 0.34 10.21 20.48
CA GLY A 150 0.59 8.79 20.76
C GLY A 150 -0.05 7.78 19.81
N GLN A 151 -0.80 8.26 18.79
CA GLN A 151 -1.54 7.42 17.84
C GLN A 151 -0.72 7.15 16.57
N PRO A 152 -0.35 5.90 16.24
CA PRO A 152 0.56 5.62 15.12
C PRO A 152 -0.02 5.93 13.74
N ILE A 153 0.88 6.18 12.78
CA ILE A 153 0.58 6.34 11.36
C ILE A 153 1.55 5.47 10.56
N VAL A 154 1.03 4.51 9.79
CA VAL A 154 1.83 3.75 8.82
C VAL A 154 1.89 4.56 7.53
N LEU A 155 3.08 5.00 7.12
CA LEU A 155 3.28 5.76 5.88
C LEU A 155 3.06 4.88 4.64
N LEU A 156 2.38 5.42 3.64
CA LEU A 156 2.01 4.72 2.39
C LEU A 156 2.62 5.42 1.16
N ALA A 157 2.15 5.05 -0.03
CA ALA A 157 2.78 5.41 -1.31
C ALA A 157 2.89 6.92 -1.55
N ASP A 158 1.94 7.72 -1.05
CA ASP A 158 1.93 9.18 -1.22
C ASP A 158 2.41 9.90 0.05
N ALA A 159 3.18 9.22 0.89
CA ALA A 159 3.79 9.80 2.09
C ALA A 159 4.81 10.88 1.73
N PRO A 160 5.01 11.91 2.58
CA PRO A 160 6.13 12.82 2.42
C PRO A 160 7.45 12.04 2.56
N THR A 161 8.51 12.53 1.91
CA THR A 161 9.85 11.94 1.99
C THR A 161 10.64 12.41 3.22
N ILE A 162 10.19 13.48 3.87
CA ILE A 162 10.78 14.07 5.08
C ILE A 162 9.69 14.15 6.15
N GLY A 163 10.02 13.76 7.38
CA GLY A 163 9.11 13.83 8.52
C GLY A 163 9.81 14.20 9.82
N GLY A 164 9.05 14.77 10.77
CA GLY A 164 9.56 15.17 12.10
C GLY A 164 9.10 14.25 13.24
N TYR A 165 8.22 13.28 12.97
CA TYR A 165 7.71 12.38 14.00
C TYR A 165 8.60 11.15 14.17
N PRO A 166 8.84 10.68 15.41
CA PRO A 166 9.59 9.46 15.69
C PRO A 166 8.99 8.26 14.95
N VAL A 167 9.88 7.42 14.45
CA VAL A 167 9.54 6.14 13.82
C VAL A 167 9.81 5.02 14.81
N ILE A 168 8.73 4.42 15.34
CA ILE A 168 8.79 3.31 16.31
C ILE A 168 9.06 1.97 15.65
N ALA A 169 8.60 1.77 14.40
CA ALA A 169 8.71 0.52 13.67
C ALA A 169 8.73 0.77 12.15
N HIS A 170 9.10 -0.24 11.37
CA HIS A 170 8.97 -0.22 9.92
C HIS A 170 8.27 -1.49 9.44
N VAL A 171 7.09 -1.35 8.83
CA VAL A 171 6.39 -2.45 8.16
C VAL A 171 7.24 -2.93 7.00
N ILE A 172 7.45 -4.24 6.92
CA ILE A 172 8.26 -4.80 5.84
C ILE A 172 7.57 -4.59 4.49
N THR A 173 8.35 -4.42 3.42
CA THR A 173 7.83 -4.19 2.08
C THR A 173 6.79 -5.23 1.65
N ALA A 174 6.96 -6.48 2.09
CA ALA A 174 6.07 -7.57 1.71
C ALA A 174 4.64 -7.44 2.28
N ASP A 175 4.47 -6.68 3.37
CA ASP A 175 3.20 -6.54 4.07
C ASP A 175 2.51 -5.20 3.78
N LEU A 176 3.17 -4.27 3.08
CA LEU A 176 2.56 -3.00 2.64
C LEU A 176 1.25 -3.18 1.84
N PRO A 177 1.12 -4.18 0.94
CA PRO A 177 -0.16 -4.43 0.27
C PRO A 177 -1.31 -4.77 1.23
N LEU A 178 -1.01 -5.38 2.38
CA LEU A 178 -2.02 -5.68 3.41
C LEU A 178 -2.55 -4.38 4.03
N VAL A 179 -1.66 -3.44 4.37
CA VAL A 179 -2.04 -2.12 4.91
C VAL A 179 -2.88 -1.35 3.90
N ALA A 180 -2.48 -1.40 2.63
CA ALA A 180 -3.21 -0.77 1.53
C ALA A 180 -4.58 -1.43 1.24
N GLN A 181 -4.98 -2.49 1.93
CA GLN A 181 -6.31 -3.07 1.80
C GLN A 181 -7.21 -2.82 3.01
N LEU A 182 -6.69 -2.24 4.08
CA LEU A 182 -7.49 -1.91 5.26
C LEU A 182 -8.43 -0.73 5.01
N ARG A 183 -9.62 -0.82 5.59
CA ARG A 183 -10.67 0.21 5.61
C ARG A 183 -10.78 0.84 6.99
N PRO A 184 -11.35 2.05 7.11
CA PRO A 184 -11.80 2.55 8.40
C PRO A 184 -12.64 1.53 9.16
N GLY A 185 -12.27 1.27 10.41
CA GLY A 185 -12.93 0.28 11.27
C GLY A 185 -12.28 -1.11 11.27
N ASP A 186 -11.50 -1.47 10.25
CA ASP A 186 -10.70 -2.70 10.26
C ASP A 186 -9.66 -2.65 11.39
N THR A 187 -9.23 -3.81 11.86
CA THR A 187 -8.21 -3.93 12.91
C THR A 187 -6.91 -4.48 12.33
N MET A 188 -5.82 -4.37 13.06
CA MET A 188 -4.57 -5.08 12.77
C MET A 188 -3.69 -5.15 14.00
N ARG A 189 -2.70 -6.05 13.95
CA ARG A 189 -1.63 -6.15 14.94
C ARG A 189 -0.27 -6.11 14.28
N PHE A 190 0.75 -5.80 15.06
CA PHE A 190 2.14 -5.91 14.62
C PHE A 190 2.81 -7.15 15.21
N ARG A 191 3.77 -7.70 14.47
CA ARG A 191 4.68 -8.77 14.89
C ARG A 191 6.10 -8.43 14.50
N LEU A 192 7.02 -8.46 15.46
CA LEU A 192 8.44 -8.31 15.19
C LEU A 192 8.96 -9.47 14.35
N VAL A 193 9.81 -9.12 13.40
CA VAL A 193 10.58 -10.09 12.62
C VAL A 193 12.02 -9.65 12.54
N THR A 194 12.88 -10.59 12.17
CA THR A 194 14.28 -10.34 11.87
C THR A 194 14.45 -9.86 10.43
N LEU A 195 15.58 -9.18 10.15
CA LEU A 195 15.90 -8.74 8.80
C LEU A 195 15.98 -9.92 7.78
N PRO A 196 16.54 -11.10 8.12
CA PRO A 196 16.47 -12.28 7.26
C PRO A 196 15.04 -12.73 6.92
N GLU A 197 14.13 -12.76 7.89
CA GLU A 197 12.72 -13.11 7.65
C GLU A 197 12.03 -12.08 6.75
N ALA A 198 12.30 -10.79 6.94
CA ALA A 198 11.79 -9.73 6.08
C ALA A 198 12.26 -9.88 4.63
N HIS A 199 13.55 -10.20 4.42
CA HIS A 199 14.09 -10.47 3.09
C HIS A 199 13.52 -11.76 2.48
N GLN A 200 13.33 -12.81 3.27
CA GLN A 200 12.70 -14.04 2.80
C GLN A 200 11.27 -13.77 2.31
N ALA A 201 10.47 -13.05 3.09
CA ALA A 201 9.11 -12.66 2.72
C ALA A 201 9.07 -11.89 1.40
N LEU A 202 9.98 -10.94 1.22
CA LEU A 202 10.08 -10.17 -0.03
C LEU A 202 10.44 -11.07 -1.21
N ARG A 203 11.39 -12.01 -1.06
CA ARG A 203 11.74 -12.97 -2.12
C ARG A 203 10.57 -13.87 -2.50
N GLU A 204 9.81 -14.35 -1.52
CA GLU A 204 8.62 -15.18 -1.74
C GLU A 204 7.55 -14.43 -2.54
N GLN A 205 7.27 -13.17 -2.17
CA GLN A 205 6.35 -12.32 -2.92
C GLN A 205 6.85 -12.06 -4.35
N MET A 206 8.13 -11.72 -4.52
CA MET A 206 8.71 -11.50 -5.85
C MET A 206 8.64 -12.76 -6.72
N ARG A 207 8.88 -13.95 -6.14
CA ARG A 207 8.72 -15.23 -6.83
C ARG A 207 7.27 -15.45 -7.27
N ALA A 208 6.30 -15.20 -6.39
CA ALA A 208 4.88 -15.33 -6.72
C ALA A 208 4.48 -14.41 -7.88
N VAL A 209 4.92 -13.15 -7.87
CA VAL A 209 4.68 -12.18 -8.96
C VAL A 209 5.38 -12.62 -10.25
N SER A 210 6.61 -13.13 -10.17
CA SER A 210 7.37 -13.61 -11.34
C SER A 210 6.66 -14.78 -12.04
N VAL A 211 6.15 -15.74 -11.27
CA VAL A 211 5.35 -16.87 -11.81
C VAL A 211 4.11 -16.36 -12.55
N VAL A 212 3.44 -15.34 -12.01
CA VAL A 212 2.29 -14.70 -12.69
C VAL A 212 2.73 -14.00 -13.98
N ARG A 213 3.82 -13.24 -13.97
CA ARG A 213 4.35 -12.56 -15.17
C ARG A 213 4.67 -13.53 -16.30
N GLN A 214 5.40 -14.61 -15.99
CA GLN A 214 5.73 -15.65 -16.98
C GLN A 214 4.48 -16.26 -17.61
N ARG A 215 3.45 -16.57 -16.81
CA ARG A 215 2.17 -17.09 -17.32
C ARG A 215 1.42 -16.09 -18.17
N LEU A 216 1.50 -14.80 -17.84
CA LEU A 216 0.85 -13.74 -18.58
C LEU A 216 1.62 -13.28 -19.82
N ARG A 217 2.82 -13.82 -20.04
CA ARG A 217 3.76 -13.41 -21.11
C ARG A 217 4.06 -11.90 -21.06
N LEU A 218 4.20 -11.38 -19.83
CA LEU A 218 4.58 -10.00 -19.52
C LEU A 218 6.06 -9.91 -19.17
#